data_AF-A0A2I0NT80-F1
#
_entry.id   AF-A0A2I0NT80-F1
#
_cell.length_a   1.000
_cell.length_b   1.000
_cell.length_c   1.000
_cell.angle_alpha   90.00
_cell.angle_beta   90.00
_cell.angle_gamma   90.00
#
_symmetry.space_group_name_H-M   'P 1'
#
loop_
_entity.id
_entity.type
_entity.pdbx_description
1 polymer ?
#
loop_
_entity_poly.entity_id
_entity_poly.type
_entity_poly.pdbx_seq_one_letter_code
_entity_poly.pdbx_strand_id
1 'polypeptide(L)'
;MIKRFIVNPFLLYVLSFLIIFLLYQLKWSNSFSILNENLIYFLIATVVISFFFGVWFDKYKVIKYYPKTITPNSFWITMGLMFLYLIEFIYSRHIPLIEVLTKNELDLNLDFGIPVLHPLIITFNSYYIVRLYNSYLSFKKKKYLVYMLICLLPGVLLVSRLFFVAALISIWFITILYIKRIRMRVVALFLVSFLGIGYLFGLMGNHRSLRGSKVALPIATNATNDFLKSDIPKEYYWIYIYSVSSLGNLNLNVENGKPEKLDLKGLLVTQALPDFISKRIIKHFNMFDYKPPLVYQFLNTSTLYSASFGYGGWIGM
;
A
#
# COMPACT_ATOMS: atom_id res chain seq x y z
N MET A 1 -0.90 11.55 23.92
CA MET A 1 0.43 11.44 23.28
C MET A 1 0.40 10.38 22.18
N ILE A 2 0.30 9.07 22.48
CA ILE A 2 0.30 7.97 21.49
C ILE A 2 -0.67 8.18 20.31
N LYS A 3 -1.93 8.53 20.57
CA LYS A 3 -2.95 8.78 19.53
C LYS A 3 -2.51 9.82 18.49
N ARG A 4 -1.85 10.88 18.93
CA ARG A 4 -1.42 11.98 18.06
C ARG A 4 -0.28 11.55 17.15
N PHE A 5 0.64 10.76 17.70
CA PHE A 5 1.76 10.20 16.95
C PHE A 5 1.29 9.26 15.82
N ILE A 6 0.29 8.42 16.10
CA ILE A 6 -0.20 7.44 15.11
C ILE A 6 -0.97 8.11 13.97
N VAL A 7 -1.77 9.14 14.25
CA VAL A 7 -2.64 9.76 13.24
C VAL A 7 -1.91 10.80 12.39
N ASN A 8 -0.78 11.32 12.87
CA ASN A 8 -0.01 12.32 12.14
C ASN A 8 0.74 11.65 10.96
N PRO A 9 0.43 12.01 9.70
CA PRO A 9 1.01 11.34 8.53
C PRO A 9 2.54 11.52 8.45
N PHE A 10 3.07 12.66 8.90
CA PHE A 10 4.51 12.90 8.89
C PHE A 10 5.24 12.06 9.94
N LEU A 11 4.66 11.90 11.14
CA LEU A 11 5.24 11.04 12.18
C LEU A 11 5.08 9.55 11.84
N LEU A 12 4.01 9.18 11.13
CA LEU A 12 3.83 7.84 10.58
C LEU A 12 4.88 7.53 9.51
N TYR A 13 5.19 8.48 8.62
CA TYR A 13 6.30 8.37 7.67
C TYR A 13 7.63 8.11 8.39
N VAL A 14 7.96 8.91 9.42
CA VAL A 14 9.16 8.72 10.24
C VAL A 14 9.22 7.32 10.84
N LEU A 15 8.15 6.87 11.49
CA LEU A 15 8.06 5.52 12.05
C LEU A 15 8.27 4.44 11.00
N SER A 16 7.67 4.61 9.83
CA SER A 16 7.69 3.59 8.78
C SER A 16 9.11 3.41 8.24
N PHE A 17 9.81 4.51 7.96
CA PHE A 17 11.21 4.46 7.54
C PHE A 17 12.13 3.94 8.64
N LEU A 18 11.94 4.35 9.91
CA LEU A 18 12.75 3.81 11.02
C LEU A 18 12.59 2.29 11.17
N ILE A 19 11.35 1.77 11.09
CA ILE A 19 11.10 0.33 11.13
C ILE A 19 11.77 -0.37 9.94
N ILE A 20 11.62 0.15 8.73
CA ILE A 20 12.23 -0.44 7.53
C ILE A 20 13.76 -0.42 7.65
N PHE A 21 14.37 0.65 8.14
CA PHE A 21 15.81 0.71 8.39
C PHE A 21 16.26 -0.36 9.38
N LEU A 22 15.58 -0.50 10.52
CA LEU A 22 15.89 -1.53 11.51
C LEU A 22 15.77 -2.94 10.93
N LEU A 23 14.71 -3.20 10.15
CA LEU A 23 14.55 -4.47 9.45
C LEU A 23 15.68 -4.70 8.44
N TYR A 24 16.07 -3.68 7.67
CA TYR A 24 17.15 -3.78 6.69
C TYR A 24 18.49 -4.16 7.32
N GLN A 25 18.76 -3.70 8.55
CA GLN A 25 19.96 -4.07 9.29
C GLN A 25 20.02 -5.53 9.74
N LEU A 26 18.88 -6.25 9.76
CA LEU A 26 18.86 -7.68 10.11
C LEU A 26 19.56 -8.55 9.06
N LYS A 27 19.70 -8.07 7.82
CA LYS A 27 20.41 -8.76 6.73
C LYS A 27 19.99 -10.23 6.56
N TRP A 28 18.70 -10.54 6.67
CA TRP A 28 18.20 -11.90 6.49
C TRP A 28 18.20 -12.38 5.03
N SER A 29 18.55 -11.52 4.08
CA SER A 29 18.74 -11.85 2.66
C SER A 29 20.04 -11.23 2.14
N ASN A 30 20.82 -12.01 1.40
CA ASN A 30 22.04 -11.57 0.73
C ASN A 30 21.77 -10.84 -0.60
N SER A 31 20.50 -10.77 -1.03
CA SER A 31 20.15 -10.21 -2.34
C SER A 31 20.08 -8.69 -2.38
N PHE A 32 20.08 -8.05 -1.21
CA PHE A 32 20.07 -6.59 -1.11
C PHE A 32 21.47 -6.07 -0.78
N SER A 33 21.97 -5.16 -1.60
CA SER A 33 23.26 -4.50 -1.40
C SER A 33 23.27 -3.61 -0.14
N ILE A 34 24.45 -3.19 0.30
CA ILE A 34 24.57 -2.18 1.34
C ILE A 34 24.00 -0.86 0.79
N LEU A 35 23.22 -0.15 1.60
CA LEU A 35 22.61 1.12 1.18
C LEU A 35 23.69 2.14 0.80
N ASN A 36 23.50 2.77 -0.35
CA ASN A 36 24.33 3.87 -0.82
C ASN A 36 24.34 5.01 0.20
N GLU A 37 25.51 5.58 0.49
CA GLU A 37 25.66 6.64 1.50
C GLU A 37 24.80 7.88 1.20
N ASN A 38 24.73 8.30 -0.05
CA ASN A 38 23.90 9.44 -0.45
C ASN A 38 22.42 9.14 -0.23
N LEU A 39 22.00 7.89 -0.42
CA LEU A 39 20.63 7.47 -0.16
C LEU A 39 20.32 7.51 1.34
N ILE A 40 21.27 7.10 2.18
CA ILE A 40 21.14 7.21 3.63
C ILE A 40 21.00 8.68 4.04
N TYR A 41 21.86 9.57 3.56
CA TYR A 41 21.78 11.00 3.87
C TYR A 41 20.45 11.62 3.41
N PHE A 42 19.99 11.28 2.20
CA PHE A 42 18.70 11.72 1.69
C PHE A 42 17.55 11.27 2.61
N LEU A 43 17.49 9.99 2.95
CA LEU A 43 16.41 9.44 3.79
C LEU A 43 16.47 9.99 5.22
N ILE A 44 17.65 10.23 5.78
CA ILE A 44 17.78 10.91 7.07
C ILE A 44 17.21 12.33 6.97
N ALA A 45 17.55 13.07 5.90
CA ALA A 45 17.02 14.41 5.69
C ALA A 45 15.49 14.42 5.59
N THR A 46 14.89 13.51 4.82
CA THR A 46 13.41 13.42 4.71
C THR A 46 12.75 13.04 6.02
N VAL A 47 13.35 12.13 6.81
CA VAL A 47 12.90 11.76 8.15
C VAL A 47 12.96 12.95 9.10
N VAL A 48 14.06 13.72 9.11
CA VAL A 48 14.22 14.90 9.95
C VAL A 48 13.21 15.99 9.58
N ILE A 49 13.07 16.30 8.29
CA ILE A 49 12.10 17.26 7.77
C ILE A 49 10.68 16.85 8.16
N SER A 50 10.33 15.57 7.94
CA SER A 50 9.02 15.02 8.31
C SER A 50 8.78 15.06 9.81
N PHE A 51 9.80 14.82 10.63
CA PHE A 51 9.67 14.92 12.09
C PHE A 51 9.32 16.36 12.51
N PHE A 52 10.03 17.36 12.00
CA PHE A 52 9.74 18.76 12.30
C PHE A 52 8.35 19.18 11.82
N PHE A 53 7.97 18.82 10.59
CA PHE A 53 6.60 19.06 10.10
C PHE A 53 5.57 18.32 10.95
N GLY A 54 5.84 17.10 11.40
CA GLY A 54 4.97 16.35 12.28
C GLY A 54 4.71 17.06 13.60
N VAL A 55 5.76 17.53 14.27
CA VAL A 55 5.64 18.30 15.52
C VAL A 55 4.91 19.62 15.29
N TRP A 56 5.24 20.34 14.23
CA TRP A 56 4.57 21.59 13.85
C TRP A 56 3.09 21.36 13.57
N PHE A 57 2.72 20.34 12.79
CA PHE A 57 1.35 19.99 12.44
C PHE A 57 0.52 19.56 13.66
N ASP A 58 1.13 18.85 14.63
CA ASP A 58 0.45 18.48 15.88
C ASP A 58 0.14 19.70 16.75
N LYS A 59 1.02 20.72 16.76
CA LYS A 59 0.81 21.98 17.51
C LYS A 59 -0.51 22.65 17.12
N TYR A 60 -0.84 22.68 15.83
CA TYR A 60 -2.09 23.28 15.32
C TYR A 60 -3.32 22.37 15.46
N LYS A 61 -3.15 21.13 15.92
CA LYS A 61 -4.25 20.15 16.09
C LYS A 61 -5.12 20.04 14.84
N VAL A 62 -4.50 20.01 13.66
CA VAL A 62 -5.22 20.03 12.36
C VAL A 62 -6.10 18.79 12.21
N ILE A 63 -5.63 17.63 12.68
CA ILE A 63 -6.36 16.37 12.53
C ILE A 63 -7.28 16.13 13.72
N LYS A 64 -8.59 16.26 13.48
CA LYS A 64 -9.63 15.98 14.46
C LYS A 64 -10.76 15.18 13.83
N TYR A 65 -11.46 14.42 14.68
CA TYR A 65 -12.71 13.81 14.31
C TYR A 65 -13.83 14.85 14.34
N TYR A 66 -14.57 14.97 13.25
CA TYR A 66 -15.77 15.80 13.18
C TYR A 66 -17.00 14.90 12.97
N PRO A 67 -17.91 14.80 13.96
CA PRO A 67 -19.15 14.04 13.79
C PRO A 67 -20.03 14.71 12.73
N LYS A 68 -20.75 13.90 11.96
CA LYS A 68 -21.73 14.40 11.01
C LYS A 68 -23.02 14.81 11.70
N THR A 69 -23.60 15.90 11.25
CA THR A 69 -24.88 16.43 11.72
C THR A 69 -26.06 16.03 10.84
N ILE A 70 -25.84 15.88 9.53
CA ILE A 70 -26.89 15.56 8.55
C ILE A 70 -26.77 14.11 8.08
N THR A 71 -27.89 13.38 8.08
CA THR A 71 -27.95 12.02 7.54
C THR A 71 -28.02 12.06 6.02
N PRO A 72 -26.98 11.62 5.28
CA PRO A 72 -27.05 11.58 3.82
C PRO A 72 -27.94 10.43 3.34
N ASN A 73 -28.49 10.58 2.13
CA ASN A 73 -29.16 9.48 1.43
C ASN A 73 -28.11 8.49 0.88
N SER A 74 -27.61 7.62 1.76
CA SER A 74 -26.58 6.64 1.43
C SER A 74 -27.09 5.46 0.60
N PHE A 75 -28.40 5.22 0.54
CA PHE A 75 -28.94 4.07 -0.17
C PHE A 75 -28.69 4.19 -1.68
N TRP A 76 -29.14 5.29 -2.30
CA TRP A 76 -29.00 5.49 -3.74
C TRP A 76 -27.54 5.55 -4.21
N ILE A 77 -26.65 6.16 -3.43
CA ILE A 77 -25.21 6.19 -3.77
C ILE A 77 -24.61 4.78 -3.74
N THR A 78 -24.98 3.96 -2.75
CA THR A 78 -24.51 2.57 -2.65
C THR A 78 -25.02 1.74 -3.83
N MET A 79 -26.31 1.87 -4.16
CA MET A 79 -26.90 1.14 -5.29
C MET A 79 -26.32 1.60 -6.62
N GLY A 80 -26.12 2.90 -6.82
CA GLY A 80 -25.46 3.44 -8.00
C GLY A 80 -24.03 2.91 -8.16
N LEU A 81 -23.27 2.80 -7.07
CA LEU A 81 -21.95 2.19 -7.11
C LEU A 81 -21.99 0.70 -7.50
N MET A 82 -22.91 -0.08 -6.91
CA MET A 82 -23.05 -1.49 -7.26
C MET A 82 -23.46 -1.66 -8.72
N PHE A 83 -24.32 -0.79 -9.23
CA PHE A 83 -24.72 -0.78 -10.63
C PHE A 83 -23.54 -0.45 -11.56
N LEU A 84 -22.68 0.52 -11.20
CA LEU A 84 -21.48 0.81 -11.98
C LEU A 84 -20.52 -0.38 -12.03
N TYR A 85 -20.28 -1.07 -10.91
CA TYR A 85 -19.49 -2.31 -10.92
C TYR A 85 -20.12 -3.41 -11.76
N LEU A 86 -21.46 -3.53 -11.76
CA LEU A 86 -22.16 -4.47 -12.62
C LEU A 86 -21.90 -4.18 -14.11
N ILE A 87 -21.91 -2.90 -14.51
CA ILE A 87 -21.54 -2.49 -15.88
C ILE A 87 -20.10 -2.91 -16.19
N GLU A 88 -19.16 -2.75 -15.26
CA GLU A 88 -17.78 -3.18 -15.46
C GLU A 88 -17.66 -4.70 -15.66
N PHE A 89 -18.38 -5.51 -14.87
CA PHE A 89 -18.40 -6.95 -15.05
C PHE A 89 -18.98 -7.37 -16.40
N ILE A 90 -20.04 -6.69 -16.86
CA ILE A 90 -20.64 -6.94 -18.17
C ILE A 90 -19.66 -6.55 -19.29
N TYR A 91 -19.01 -5.39 -19.18
CA TYR A 91 -18.04 -4.91 -20.15
C TYR A 91 -16.82 -5.84 -20.26
N SER A 92 -16.25 -6.23 -19.13
CA SER A 92 -15.10 -7.13 -19.06
C SER A 92 -15.46 -8.58 -19.37
N ARG A 93 -16.75 -8.96 -19.35
CA ARG A 93 -17.28 -10.32 -19.61
C ARG A 93 -16.76 -11.40 -18.65
N HIS A 94 -16.15 -11.01 -17.54
CA HIS A 94 -15.66 -11.91 -16.51
C HIS A 94 -15.69 -11.21 -15.15
N ILE A 95 -15.64 -12.03 -14.09
CA ILE A 95 -15.49 -11.58 -12.70
C ILE A 95 -14.15 -12.16 -12.21
N PRO A 96 -13.16 -11.32 -11.84
CA PRO A 96 -11.81 -11.78 -11.51
C PRO A 96 -11.77 -12.88 -10.45
N LEU A 97 -12.60 -12.79 -9.40
CA LEU A 97 -12.66 -13.82 -8.36
C LEU A 97 -13.10 -15.19 -8.92
N ILE A 98 -14.09 -15.23 -9.81
CA ILE A 98 -14.56 -16.49 -10.39
C ILE A 98 -13.46 -17.07 -11.28
N GLU A 99 -12.75 -16.23 -12.02
CA GLU A 99 -11.67 -16.66 -12.89
C GLU A 99 -10.51 -17.28 -12.11
N VAL A 100 -10.11 -16.64 -11.00
CA VAL A 100 -9.07 -17.17 -10.09
C VAL A 100 -9.48 -18.51 -9.46
N LEU A 101 -10.78 -18.75 -9.25
CA LEU A 101 -11.27 -20.00 -8.66
C LEU A 101 -11.49 -21.13 -9.68
N THR A 102 -11.63 -20.79 -10.98
CA THR A 102 -12.03 -21.76 -12.02
C THR A 102 -10.95 -22.04 -13.05
N LYS A 103 -10.04 -21.10 -13.31
CA LYS A 103 -8.97 -21.24 -14.31
C LYS A 103 -7.61 -21.51 -13.68
N ASN A 104 -6.74 -22.15 -14.45
CA ASN A 104 -5.34 -22.29 -14.12
C ASN A 104 -4.63 -20.93 -14.22
N GLU A 105 -3.55 -20.73 -13.44
CA GLU A 105 -2.85 -19.44 -13.33
C GLU A 105 -2.36 -18.86 -14.68
N LEU A 106 -2.18 -19.72 -15.69
CA LEU A 106 -1.71 -19.33 -17.03
C LEU A 106 -2.78 -18.62 -17.88
N ASP A 107 -4.07 -18.78 -17.56
CA ASP A 107 -5.20 -18.27 -18.36
C ASP A 107 -5.93 -17.09 -17.69
N LEU A 108 -5.31 -16.49 -16.66
CA LEU A 108 -5.91 -15.38 -15.91
C LEU A 108 -5.83 -14.07 -16.72
N ASN A 109 -7.00 -13.51 -17.04
CA ASN A 109 -7.06 -12.14 -17.57
C ASN A 109 -6.81 -11.14 -16.43
N LEU A 110 -5.69 -10.42 -16.52
CA LEU A 110 -5.32 -9.40 -15.52
C LEU A 110 -5.98 -8.03 -15.78
N ASP A 111 -6.54 -7.83 -16.99
CA ASP A 111 -7.16 -6.59 -17.39
C ASP A 111 -8.65 -6.59 -17.03
N PHE A 112 -9.04 -5.70 -16.13
CA PHE A 112 -10.41 -5.54 -15.67
C PHE A 112 -10.88 -4.08 -15.72
N GLY A 113 -12.17 -3.89 -16.02
CA GLY A 113 -12.87 -2.62 -15.90
C GLY A 113 -12.85 -1.78 -17.17
N ILE A 114 -13.69 -0.75 -17.18
CA ILE A 114 -13.75 0.20 -18.29
C ILE A 114 -12.61 1.20 -18.12
N PRO A 115 -11.77 1.46 -19.15
CA PRO A 115 -10.69 2.42 -19.04
C PRO A 115 -11.19 3.80 -18.58
N VAL A 116 -10.45 4.46 -17.68
CA VAL A 116 -10.83 5.73 -17.00
C VAL A 116 -11.94 5.57 -15.96
N LEU A 117 -13.05 4.91 -16.30
CA LEU A 117 -14.18 4.74 -15.39
C LEU A 117 -13.79 3.88 -14.18
N HIS A 118 -13.03 2.80 -14.40
CA HIS A 118 -12.61 1.88 -13.34
C HIS A 118 -11.81 2.55 -12.22
N PRO A 119 -10.71 3.29 -12.50
CA PRO A 119 -10.01 4.08 -11.48
C PRO A 119 -10.92 5.05 -10.72
N LEU A 120 -11.87 5.70 -11.40
CA LEU A 120 -12.80 6.65 -10.77
C LEU A 120 -13.75 5.95 -9.81
N ILE A 121 -14.35 4.84 -10.22
CA ILE A 121 -15.24 4.03 -9.38
C ILE A 121 -14.49 3.55 -8.14
N ILE A 122 -13.30 2.95 -8.30
CA ILE A 122 -12.50 2.44 -7.18
C ILE A 122 -12.11 3.56 -6.22
N THR A 123 -11.66 4.70 -6.74
CA THR A 123 -11.23 5.84 -5.92
C THR A 123 -12.41 6.41 -5.12
N PHE A 124 -13.55 6.62 -5.79
CA PHE A 124 -14.76 7.10 -5.13
C PHE A 124 -15.29 6.09 -4.11
N ASN A 125 -15.31 4.80 -4.45
CA ASN A 125 -15.78 3.75 -3.54
C ASN A 125 -14.88 3.67 -2.29
N SER A 126 -13.56 3.79 -2.44
CA SER A 126 -12.61 3.85 -1.32
C SER A 126 -12.94 4.98 -0.35
N TYR A 127 -13.16 6.20 -0.88
CA TYR A 127 -13.63 7.33 -0.08
C TYR A 127 -15.01 7.06 0.55
N TYR A 128 -15.94 6.47 -0.21
CA TYR A 128 -17.31 6.27 0.21
C TYR A 128 -17.45 5.26 1.35
N ILE A 129 -16.63 4.21 1.37
CA ILE A 129 -16.51 3.27 2.49
C ILE A 129 -16.17 4.02 3.78
N VAL A 130 -15.13 4.86 3.74
CA VAL A 130 -14.68 5.66 4.90
C VAL A 130 -15.77 6.64 5.32
N ARG A 131 -16.45 7.26 4.35
CA ARG A 131 -17.59 8.16 4.59
C ARG A 131 -18.76 7.45 5.28
N LEU A 132 -19.09 6.22 4.87
CA LEU A 132 -20.14 5.39 5.47
C LEU A 132 -19.78 4.98 6.89
N TYR A 133 -18.53 4.56 7.11
CA TYR A 133 -18.04 4.23 8.45
C TYR A 133 -18.10 5.44 9.40
N ASN A 134 -17.70 6.63 8.93
CA ASN A 134 -17.85 7.86 9.71
C ASN A 134 -19.34 8.17 10.02
N SER A 135 -20.24 7.96 9.05
CA SER A 135 -21.69 8.10 9.30
C SER A 135 -22.21 7.10 10.33
N TYR A 136 -21.72 5.84 10.31
CA TYR A 136 -22.03 4.87 11.35
C TYR A 136 -21.56 5.36 12.72
N LEU A 137 -20.33 5.87 12.82
CA LEU A 137 -19.81 6.38 14.09
C LEU A 137 -20.59 7.60 14.60
N SER A 138 -21.05 8.47 13.70
CA SER A 138 -21.81 9.68 14.03
C SER A 138 -23.25 9.37 14.47
N PHE A 139 -23.96 8.54 13.71
CA PHE A 139 -25.41 8.30 13.90
C PHE A 139 -25.76 6.99 14.60
N LYS A 140 -24.79 6.07 14.75
CA LYS A 140 -24.96 4.70 15.31
C LYS A 140 -26.00 3.82 14.61
N LYS A 141 -26.48 4.19 13.42
CA LYS A 141 -27.43 3.40 12.63
C LYS A 141 -26.72 2.26 11.90
N LYS A 142 -27.09 1.01 12.20
CA LYS A 142 -26.49 -0.21 11.60
C LYS A 142 -26.56 -0.25 10.07
N LYS A 143 -27.54 0.41 9.45
CA LYS A 143 -27.65 0.50 7.97
C LYS A 143 -26.37 1.00 7.31
N TYR A 144 -25.62 1.92 7.94
CA TYR A 144 -24.37 2.43 7.38
C TYR A 144 -23.24 1.39 7.39
N LEU A 145 -23.23 0.47 8.37
CA LEU A 145 -22.32 -0.67 8.35
C LEU A 145 -22.69 -1.65 7.24
N VAL A 146 -23.99 -1.93 7.06
CA VAL A 146 -24.45 -2.81 5.97
C VAL A 146 -24.03 -2.25 4.61
N TYR A 147 -24.26 -0.96 4.36
CA TYR A 147 -23.82 -0.32 3.12
C TYR A 147 -22.29 -0.34 2.96
N MET A 148 -21.54 -0.15 4.05
CA MET A 148 -20.08 -0.21 4.02
C MET A 148 -19.59 -1.62 3.64
N LEU A 149 -20.20 -2.67 4.23
CA LEU A 149 -19.89 -4.07 3.90
C LEU A 149 -20.23 -4.38 2.45
N ILE A 150 -21.37 -3.89 1.93
CA ILE A 150 -21.72 -4.01 0.51
C ILE A 150 -20.65 -3.35 -0.37
N CYS A 151 -20.20 -2.14 -0.02
CA CYS A 151 -19.15 -1.43 -0.76
C CYS A 151 -17.76 -2.12 -0.70
N LEU A 152 -17.52 -3.02 0.25
CA LEU A 152 -16.31 -3.84 0.32
C LEU A 152 -16.38 -5.07 -0.60
N LEU A 153 -17.58 -5.54 -0.99
CA LEU A 153 -17.75 -6.71 -1.85
C LEU A 153 -17.00 -6.58 -3.19
N PRO A 154 -17.04 -5.45 -3.92
CA PRO A 154 -16.23 -5.27 -5.12
C PRO A 154 -14.74 -5.54 -4.90
N GLY A 155 -14.18 -5.15 -3.75
CA GLY A 155 -12.78 -5.43 -3.42
C GLY A 155 -12.44 -6.91 -3.43
N VAL A 156 -13.37 -7.74 -2.94
CA VAL A 156 -13.24 -9.21 -2.93
C VAL A 156 -13.45 -9.78 -4.33
N LEU A 157 -14.50 -9.33 -5.04
CA LEU A 157 -14.82 -9.79 -6.40
C LEU A 157 -13.71 -9.47 -7.42
N LEU A 158 -13.02 -8.34 -7.22
CA LEU A 158 -11.90 -7.91 -8.06
C LEU A 158 -10.56 -8.50 -7.64
N VAL A 159 -10.51 -9.26 -6.54
CA VAL A 159 -9.26 -9.80 -5.96
C VAL A 159 -8.24 -8.67 -5.67
N SER A 160 -8.73 -7.45 -5.43
CA SER A 160 -7.89 -6.26 -5.25
C SER A 160 -7.47 -6.13 -3.78
N ARG A 161 -6.33 -6.75 -3.47
CA ARG A 161 -5.74 -6.73 -2.12
C ARG A 161 -5.46 -5.30 -1.65
N LEU A 162 -4.94 -4.45 -2.54
CA LEU A 162 -4.62 -3.06 -2.23
C LEU A 162 -5.87 -2.27 -1.82
N PHE A 163 -6.95 -2.38 -2.59
CA PHE A 163 -8.22 -1.70 -2.28
C PHE A 163 -8.74 -2.12 -0.91
N PHE A 164 -8.77 -3.43 -0.63
CA PHE A 164 -9.29 -3.95 0.62
C PHE A 164 -8.45 -3.50 1.82
N VAL A 165 -7.12 -3.63 1.73
CA VAL A 165 -6.19 -3.21 2.79
C VAL A 165 -6.27 -1.70 3.01
N ALA A 166 -6.31 -0.89 1.94
CA ALA A 166 -6.43 0.57 2.04
C ALA A 166 -7.75 0.99 2.73
N ALA A 167 -8.86 0.32 2.41
CA ALA A 167 -10.14 0.57 3.07
C ALA A 167 -10.10 0.24 4.57
N LEU A 168 -9.52 -0.90 4.95
CA LEU A 168 -9.36 -1.29 6.35
C LEU A 168 -8.46 -0.34 7.13
N ILE A 169 -7.33 0.05 6.56
CA ILE A 169 -6.41 1.04 7.15
C ILE A 169 -7.14 2.37 7.36
N SER A 170 -7.91 2.81 6.37
CA SER A 170 -8.67 4.07 6.47
C SER A 170 -9.76 4.02 7.55
N ILE A 171 -10.48 2.90 7.66
CA ILE A 171 -11.44 2.64 8.74
C ILE A 171 -10.73 2.67 10.11
N TRP A 172 -9.54 2.06 10.20
CA TRP A 172 -8.73 2.05 11.41
C TRP A 172 -8.31 3.47 11.83
N PHE A 173 -7.84 4.31 10.91
CA PHE A 173 -7.52 5.72 11.19
C PHE A 173 -8.73 6.51 11.71
N ILE A 174 -9.90 6.36 11.07
CA ILE A 174 -11.13 7.02 11.55
C ILE A 174 -11.52 6.51 12.94
N THR A 175 -11.33 5.21 13.21
CA THR A 175 -11.59 4.63 14.53
C THR A 175 -10.70 5.25 15.60
N ILE A 176 -9.39 5.37 15.34
CA ILE A 176 -8.44 6.01 16.25
C ILE A 176 -8.83 7.47 16.50
N LEU A 177 -9.24 8.18 15.46
CA LEU A 177 -9.71 9.55 15.54
C LEU A 177 -10.97 9.69 16.40
N TYR A 178 -11.91 8.75 16.28
CA TYR A 178 -13.15 8.72 17.05
C TYR A 178 -12.94 8.39 18.55
N ILE A 179 -12.07 7.43 18.88
CA ILE A 179 -11.86 7.03 20.29
C ILE A 179 -11.11 8.11 21.07
N LYS A 180 -11.53 8.39 22.32
CA LYS A 180 -10.89 9.43 23.16
C LYS A 180 -9.46 9.05 23.59
N ARG A 181 -9.23 7.79 23.92
CA ARG A 181 -7.94 7.26 24.41
C ARG A 181 -7.72 5.85 23.87
N ILE A 182 -6.51 5.59 23.40
CA ILE A 182 -6.06 4.24 23.05
C ILE A 182 -5.71 3.52 24.35
N ARG A 183 -6.42 2.44 24.67
CA ARG A 183 -6.12 1.60 25.84
C ARG A 183 -4.97 0.66 25.48
N MET A 184 -4.07 0.39 26.42
CA MET A 184 -2.92 -0.51 26.18
C MET A 184 -3.34 -1.90 25.72
N ARG A 185 -4.46 -2.43 26.22
CA ARG A 185 -5.04 -3.69 25.76
C ARG A 185 -5.35 -3.70 24.25
N VAL A 186 -5.77 -2.56 23.69
CA VAL A 186 -6.05 -2.44 22.24
C VAL A 186 -4.76 -2.43 21.43
N VAL A 187 -3.70 -1.78 21.95
CA VAL A 187 -2.37 -1.82 21.32
C VAL A 187 -1.82 -3.25 21.35
N ALA A 188 -1.90 -3.92 22.49
CA ALA A 188 -1.47 -5.32 22.62
C ALA A 188 -2.24 -6.24 21.67
N LEU A 189 -3.57 -6.11 21.61
CA LEU A 189 -4.40 -6.87 20.69
C LEU A 189 -4.01 -6.60 19.23
N PHE A 190 -3.79 -5.34 18.86
CA PHE A 190 -3.33 -4.99 17.51
C PHE A 190 -1.99 -5.63 17.17
N LEU A 191 -1.01 -5.60 18.08
CA LEU A 191 0.30 -6.22 17.87
C LEU A 191 0.18 -7.75 17.71
N VAL A 192 -0.59 -8.41 18.58
CA VAL A 192 -0.85 -9.86 18.49
C VAL A 192 -1.58 -10.19 17.18
N SER A 193 -2.60 -9.42 16.80
CA SER A 193 -3.30 -9.59 15.53
C SER A 193 -2.39 -9.36 14.34
N PHE A 194 -1.51 -8.35 14.38
CA PHE A 194 -0.55 -8.08 13.32
C PHE A 194 0.44 -9.24 13.14
N LEU A 195 1.00 -9.77 14.24
CA LEU A 195 1.86 -10.95 14.21
C LEU A 195 1.12 -12.20 13.73
N GLY A 196 -0.14 -12.39 14.14
CA GLY A 196 -0.98 -13.51 13.72
C GLY A 196 -1.34 -13.44 12.24
N ILE A 197 -1.83 -12.30 11.76
CA ILE A 197 -2.13 -12.05 10.34
C ILE A 197 -0.85 -12.19 9.51
N GLY A 198 0.28 -11.69 10.01
CA GLY A 198 1.57 -11.81 9.39
C GLY A 198 2.01 -13.26 9.19
N TYR A 199 1.85 -14.09 10.20
CA TYR A 199 2.11 -15.52 10.11
C TYR A 199 1.16 -16.22 9.12
N LEU A 200 -0.14 -15.92 9.17
CA LEU A 200 -1.13 -16.45 8.22
C LEU A 200 -0.82 -16.03 6.78
N PHE A 201 -0.36 -14.79 6.58
CA PHE A 201 0.07 -14.30 5.28
C PHE A 201 1.26 -15.10 4.76
N GLY A 202 2.24 -15.41 5.61
CA GLY A 202 3.36 -16.26 5.24
C GLY A 202 2.94 -17.70 4.91
N LEU A 203 2.01 -18.28 5.67
CA LEU A 203 1.43 -19.60 5.37
C LEU A 203 0.75 -19.62 4.00
N MET A 204 -0.09 -18.62 3.71
CA MET A 204 -0.76 -18.50 2.42
C MET A 204 0.25 -18.28 1.28
N GLY A 205 1.29 -17.48 1.51
CA GLY A 205 2.38 -17.27 0.56
C GLY A 205 3.11 -18.57 0.22
N ASN A 206 3.46 -19.37 1.23
CA ASN A 206 4.11 -20.67 1.03
C ASN A 206 3.25 -21.65 0.24
N HIS A 207 1.95 -21.70 0.53
CA HIS A 207 1.00 -22.55 -0.19
C HIS A 207 0.88 -22.14 -1.66
N ARG A 208 0.84 -20.83 -1.94
CA ARG A 208 0.70 -20.30 -3.30
C ARG A 208 1.97 -20.50 -4.12
N SER A 209 3.13 -20.14 -3.59
CA SER A 209 4.29 -19.96 -4.44
C SER A 209 5.05 -21.26 -4.74
N LEU A 210 5.12 -22.22 -3.83
CA LEU A 210 6.10 -23.32 -3.95
C LEU A 210 5.64 -24.62 -3.24
N ARG A 211 4.43 -25.11 -3.56
CA ARG A 211 3.83 -26.37 -3.04
C ARG A 211 3.78 -26.47 -1.49
N GLY A 212 3.67 -25.33 -0.79
CA GLY A 212 3.60 -25.31 0.68
C GLY A 212 4.96 -25.36 1.40
N SER A 213 6.09 -25.34 0.69
CA SER A 213 7.41 -25.34 1.33
C SER A 213 7.68 -24.05 2.09
N LYS A 214 8.06 -24.18 3.37
CA LYS A 214 8.38 -23.05 4.26
C LYS A 214 9.69 -22.32 3.89
N VAL A 215 10.56 -22.99 3.14
CA VAL A 215 11.96 -22.53 2.90
C VAL A 215 12.15 -22.06 1.46
N ALA A 216 11.19 -22.32 0.59
CA ALA A 216 11.37 -22.10 -0.83
C ALA A 216 11.45 -20.61 -1.20
N LEU A 217 10.69 -19.72 -0.54
CA LEU A 217 10.89 -18.27 -0.69
C LEU A 217 12.24 -17.80 -0.12
N PRO A 218 12.63 -18.17 1.12
CA PRO A 218 13.98 -17.89 1.61
C PRO A 218 15.09 -18.30 0.64
N ILE A 219 15.02 -19.50 0.06
CA ILE A 219 16.01 -19.97 -0.91
C ILE A 219 15.96 -19.12 -2.19
N ALA A 220 14.77 -18.88 -2.75
CA ALA A 220 14.60 -18.09 -3.97
C ALA A 220 15.11 -16.64 -3.85
N THR A 221 15.16 -16.11 -2.63
CA THR A 221 15.63 -14.76 -2.31
C THR A 221 16.96 -14.75 -1.58
N ASN A 222 17.74 -15.84 -1.68
CA ASN A 222 19.07 -15.98 -1.10
C ASN A 222 19.15 -15.57 0.38
N ALA A 223 18.25 -16.14 1.20
CA ALA A 223 18.23 -15.91 2.64
C ALA A 223 19.53 -16.35 3.30
N THR A 224 19.95 -15.62 4.34
CA THR A 224 21.18 -15.95 5.07
C THR A 224 21.05 -17.22 5.88
N ASN A 225 22.17 -17.91 6.09
CA ASN A 225 22.23 -19.07 6.98
C ASN A 225 21.79 -18.70 8.42
N ASP A 226 22.08 -17.49 8.86
CA ASP A 226 21.66 -17.00 10.18
C ASP A 226 20.14 -16.96 10.30
N PHE A 227 19.44 -16.45 9.27
CA PHE A 227 17.99 -16.49 9.24
C PHE A 227 17.47 -17.92 9.15
N LEU A 228 18.03 -18.76 8.27
CA LEU A 228 17.58 -20.14 8.07
C LEU A 228 17.71 -20.99 9.34
N LYS A 229 18.79 -20.78 10.11
CA LYS A 229 19.05 -21.47 11.38
C LYS A 229 18.38 -20.85 12.60
N SER A 230 17.85 -19.63 12.49
CA SER A 230 17.16 -18.97 13.60
C SER A 230 15.86 -19.68 14.01
N ASP A 231 15.46 -19.51 15.27
CA ASP A 231 14.17 -20.00 15.80
C ASP A 231 12.96 -19.20 15.31
N ILE A 232 13.18 -18.18 14.47
CA ILE A 232 12.10 -17.36 13.91
C ILE A 232 11.32 -18.20 12.89
N PRO A 233 9.99 -18.30 13.02
CA PRO A 233 9.15 -18.98 12.04
C PRO A 233 9.38 -18.41 10.64
N LYS A 234 9.65 -19.30 9.68
CA LYS A 234 10.04 -18.91 8.31
C LYS A 234 8.92 -18.19 7.57
N GLU A 235 7.69 -18.34 8.02
CA GLU A 235 6.52 -17.61 7.55
C GLU A 235 6.69 -16.08 7.72
N TYR A 236 7.38 -15.62 8.78
CA TYR A 236 7.64 -14.18 8.98
C TYR A 236 8.62 -13.59 7.96
N TYR A 237 9.36 -14.44 7.24
CA TYR A 237 10.24 -14.00 6.16
C TYR A 237 9.48 -13.26 5.05
N TRP A 238 8.20 -13.62 4.82
CA TRP A 238 7.34 -12.92 3.86
C TRP A 238 7.20 -11.43 4.23
N ILE A 239 6.85 -11.12 5.48
CA ILE A 239 6.69 -9.72 5.90
C ILE A 239 8.03 -8.99 5.83
N TYR A 240 9.10 -9.65 6.29
CA TYR A 240 10.45 -9.12 6.23
C TYR A 240 10.82 -8.73 4.79
N ILE A 241 10.80 -9.70 3.87
CA ILE A 241 11.31 -9.49 2.51
C ILE A 241 10.49 -8.44 1.76
N TYR A 242 9.16 -8.43 1.90
CA TYR A 242 8.30 -7.42 1.26
C TYR A 242 8.54 -6.01 1.85
N SER A 243 8.90 -5.92 3.13
CA SER A 243 9.20 -4.63 3.75
C SER A 243 10.54 -4.09 3.25
N VAL A 244 11.59 -4.91 3.30
CA VAL A 244 12.95 -4.47 2.93
C VAL A 244 13.15 -4.37 1.43
N SER A 245 12.39 -5.10 0.61
CA SER A 245 12.54 -5.07 -0.85
C SER A 245 12.23 -3.70 -1.44
N SER A 246 11.31 -2.95 -0.85
CA SER A 246 10.99 -1.59 -1.31
C SER A 246 12.21 -0.66 -1.25
N LEU A 247 12.95 -0.71 -0.14
CA LEU A 247 14.18 0.04 0.07
C LEU A 247 15.36 -0.55 -0.72
N GLY A 248 15.47 -1.87 -0.82
CA GLY A 248 16.48 -2.53 -1.64
C GLY A 248 16.33 -2.22 -3.14
N ASN A 249 15.09 -2.19 -3.64
CA ASN A 249 14.79 -1.77 -5.00
C ASN A 249 15.14 -0.29 -5.21
N LEU A 250 14.85 0.59 -4.25
CA LEU A 250 15.29 1.99 -4.32
C LEU A 250 16.82 2.10 -4.40
N ASN A 251 17.55 1.34 -3.58
CA ASN A 251 19.01 1.33 -3.62
C ASN A 251 19.55 0.87 -4.97
N LEU A 252 18.96 -0.19 -5.55
CA LEU A 252 19.30 -0.66 -6.89
C LEU A 252 19.10 0.43 -7.95
N ASN A 253 18.03 1.24 -7.82
CA ASN A 253 17.77 2.37 -8.72
C ASN A 253 18.84 3.46 -8.56
N VAL A 254 19.30 3.74 -7.35
CA VAL A 254 20.36 4.72 -7.09
C VAL A 254 21.72 4.25 -7.63
N GLU A 255 22.03 2.96 -7.45
CA GLU A 255 23.30 2.37 -7.90
C GLU A 255 23.38 2.27 -9.43
N ASN A 256 22.29 1.77 -10.06
CA ASN A 256 22.30 1.38 -11.47
C ASN A 256 21.48 2.30 -12.38
N GLY A 257 20.47 3.00 -11.83
CA GLY A 257 19.49 3.76 -12.60
C GLY A 257 19.91 5.18 -12.95
N LYS A 258 21.23 5.48 -12.96
CA LYS A 258 21.78 6.83 -13.20
C LYS A 258 21.17 7.44 -14.47
N PRO A 259 20.31 8.46 -14.37
CA PRO A 259 19.73 9.06 -15.57
C PRO A 259 20.81 9.86 -16.30
N GLU A 260 20.90 9.66 -17.61
CA GLU A 260 21.85 10.39 -18.45
C GLU A 260 21.52 11.90 -18.49
N LYS A 261 20.23 12.27 -18.38
CA LYS A 261 19.74 13.64 -18.39
C LYS A 261 18.48 13.78 -17.52
N LEU A 262 18.27 14.97 -16.96
CA LEU A 262 17.05 15.35 -16.27
C LEU A 262 15.87 15.45 -17.26
N ASP A 263 14.88 14.57 -17.12
CA ASP A 263 13.60 14.63 -17.82
C ASP A 263 12.53 15.26 -16.92
N LEU A 264 12.55 16.59 -16.86
CA LEU A 264 11.58 17.38 -16.08
C LEU A 264 10.14 17.15 -16.55
N LYS A 265 9.93 16.92 -17.85
CA LYS A 265 8.59 16.71 -18.41
C LYS A 265 8.04 15.36 -17.97
N GLY A 266 8.84 14.30 -18.10
CA GLY A 266 8.51 12.97 -17.60
C GLY A 266 8.25 12.99 -16.10
N LEU A 267 9.10 13.67 -15.32
CA LEU A 267 8.91 13.82 -13.88
C LEU A 267 7.57 14.47 -13.53
N LEU A 268 7.24 15.62 -14.12
CA LEU A 268 5.99 16.34 -13.83
C LEU A 268 4.76 15.53 -14.27
N VAL A 269 4.79 14.94 -15.46
CA VAL A 269 3.66 14.16 -15.98
C VAL A 269 3.44 12.91 -15.13
N THR A 270 4.49 12.23 -14.70
CA THR A 270 4.36 10.95 -13.97
C THR A 270 4.12 11.12 -12.48
N GLN A 271 4.72 12.13 -11.85
CA GLN A 271 4.67 12.29 -10.39
C GLN A 271 3.62 13.30 -9.92
N ALA A 272 3.21 14.26 -10.74
CA ALA A 272 2.22 15.28 -10.34
C ALA A 272 0.78 14.96 -10.79
N LEU A 273 0.61 14.12 -11.82
CA LEU A 273 -0.70 13.74 -12.34
C LEU A 273 -1.11 12.34 -11.87
N PRO A 274 -2.42 12.07 -11.70
CA PRO A 274 -2.91 10.72 -11.45
C PRO A 274 -2.52 9.74 -12.56
N ASP A 275 -2.10 8.53 -12.20
CA ASP A 275 -1.65 7.47 -13.11
C ASP A 275 -2.53 7.26 -14.35
N PHE A 276 -3.86 7.31 -14.20
CA PHE A 276 -4.79 7.07 -15.31
C PHE A 276 -4.76 8.19 -16.36
N ILE A 277 -4.29 9.38 -15.99
CA ILE A 277 -4.00 10.52 -16.88
C ILE A 277 -2.58 10.38 -17.41
N SER A 278 -1.61 10.19 -16.53
CA SER A 278 -0.18 10.14 -16.85
C SER A 278 0.13 9.10 -17.92
N LYS A 279 -0.38 7.87 -17.76
CA LYS A 279 -0.19 6.77 -18.74
C LYS A 279 -0.70 7.10 -20.13
N ARG A 280 -1.74 7.93 -20.24
CA ARG A 280 -2.31 8.35 -21.53
C ARG A 280 -1.48 9.43 -22.19
N ILE A 281 -1.03 10.40 -21.42
CA ILE A 281 -0.13 11.47 -21.91
C ILE A 281 1.18 10.86 -22.39
N ILE A 282 1.80 9.99 -21.59
CA ILE A 282 3.05 9.30 -21.94
C ILE A 282 2.89 8.55 -23.26
N LYS A 283 1.82 7.75 -23.40
CA LYS A 283 1.55 6.98 -24.62
C LYS A 283 1.26 7.88 -25.82
N HIS A 284 0.49 8.96 -25.65
CA HIS A 284 0.09 9.85 -26.75
C HIS A 284 1.26 10.67 -27.29
N PHE A 285 2.14 11.14 -26.40
CA PHE A 285 3.31 11.94 -26.77
C PHE A 285 4.60 11.13 -26.91
N ASN A 286 4.52 9.79 -26.82
CA ASN A 286 5.66 8.87 -26.86
C ASN A 286 6.80 9.29 -25.91
N MET A 287 6.44 9.69 -24.68
CA MET A 287 7.39 10.12 -23.67
C MET A 287 8.14 8.93 -23.07
N PHE A 288 9.30 9.20 -22.46
CA PHE A 288 10.04 8.20 -21.72
C PHE A 288 9.22 7.67 -20.53
N ASP A 289 9.01 6.35 -20.48
CA ASP A 289 8.33 5.64 -19.40
C ASP A 289 9.37 4.90 -18.55
N TYR A 290 9.85 5.55 -17.49
CA TYR A 290 10.86 4.95 -16.62
C TYR A 290 10.23 3.82 -15.81
N LYS A 291 10.77 2.61 -15.98
CA LYS A 291 10.41 1.45 -15.18
C LYS A 291 11.54 1.15 -14.20
N PRO A 292 11.33 1.39 -12.89
CA PRO A 292 12.34 1.11 -11.88
C PRO A 292 12.84 -0.34 -11.97
N PRO A 293 14.16 -0.59 -12.10
CA PRO A 293 14.69 -1.93 -11.93
C PRO A 293 14.33 -2.47 -10.54
N LEU A 294 14.07 -3.78 -10.49
CA LEU A 294 13.70 -4.52 -9.30
C LEU A 294 14.70 -5.65 -9.09
N VAL A 295 15.09 -5.91 -7.84
CA VAL A 295 15.97 -7.04 -7.49
C VAL A 295 15.29 -8.36 -7.85
N TYR A 296 13.99 -8.46 -7.57
CA TYR A 296 13.15 -9.59 -7.96
C TYR A 296 11.83 -9.09 -8.56
N GLN A 297 11.45 -9.58 -9.73
CA GLN A 297 10.23 -9.16 -10.43
C GLN A 297 8.94 -9.47 -9.65
N PHE A 298 8.92 -10.53 -8.84
CA PHE A 298 7.78 -10.85 -7.98
C PHE A 298 7.71 -9.98 -6.70
N LEU A 299 8.78 -9.26 -6.36
CA LEU A 299 8.83 -8.22 -5.32
C LEU A 299 8.71 -6.85 -5.99
N ASN A 300 7.60 -6.65 -6.69
CA ASN A 300 7.35 -5.53 -7.60
C ASN A 300 7.06 -4.18 -6.93
N THR A 301 7.29 -4.05 -5.63
CA THR A 301 7.07 -2.80 -4.91
C THR A 301 8.40 -2.08 -4.71
N SER A 302 8.42 -0.81 -5.06
CA SER A 302 9.53 0.11 -4.81
C SER A 302 9.00 1.33 -4.06
N THR A 303 9.89 2.16 -3.50
CA THR A 303 9.46 3.42 -2.87
C THR A 303 9.00 4.44 -3.91
N LEU A 304 8.27 5.48 -3.48
CA LEU A 304 7.89 6.61 -4.34
C LEU A 304 9.10 7.35 -4.96
N TYR A 305 10.28 7.22 -4.35
CA TYR A 305 11.49 7.91 -4.81
C TYR A 305 12.12 7.26 -6.04
N SER A 306 11.84 5.99 -6.32
CA SER A 306 12.55 5.24 -7.37
C SER A 306 12.23 5.77 -8.77
N ALA A 307 10.96 6.03 -9.06
CA ALA A 307 10.57 6.62 -10.34
C ALA A 307 11.10 8.06 -10.48
N SER A 308 10.98 8.85 -9.41
CA SER A 308 11.45 10.24 -9.37
C SER A 308 12.95 10.34 -9.64
N PHE A 309 13.75 9.44 -9.07
CA PHE A 309 15.18 9.32 -9.36
C PHE A 309 15.46 8.89 -10.80
N GLY A 310 14.68 7.96 -11.34
CA GLY A 310 14.82 7.54 -12.75
C GLY A 310 14.63 8.66 -13.76
N TYR A 311 13.79 9.66 -13.44
CA TYR A 311 13.57 10.83 -14.30
C TYR A 311 14.59 11.96 -14.09
N GLY A 312 15.13 12.14 -12.88
CA GLY A 312 15.91 13.35 -12.56
C GLY A 312 17.11 13.18 -11.63
N GLY A 313 17.47 11.94 -11.28
CA GLY A 313 18.52 11.63 -10.32
C GLY A 313 18.20 12.23 -8.96
N TRP A 314 19.22 12.72 -8.26
CA TRP A 314 19.07 13.38 -6.97
C TRP A 314 18.23 14.67 -7.01
N ILE A 315 18.10 15.32 -8.18
CA ILE A 315 17.24 16.50 -8.33
C ILE A 315 15.76 16.09 -8.40
N GLY A 316 15.48 14.89 -8.91
CA GLY A 316 14.12 14.37 -9.00
C GLY A 316 13.57 13.89 -7.66
N MET A 317 14.44 13.42 -6.75
CA MET A 317 14.09 12.98 -5.39
C MET A 317 13.96 14.16 -4.41
#